data_AF-A0A7C2RWG9-F1
#
_entry.id   AF-A0A7C2RWG9-F1
#
_cell.length_a   1.000
_cell.length_b   1.000
_cell.length_c   1.000
_cell.angle_alpha   90.00
_cell.angle_beta   90.00
_cell.angle_gamma   90.00
#
_symmetry.space_group_name_H-M   'P 1'
#
loop_
_entity.id
_entity.type
_entity.pdbx_description
1 polymer ?
#
loop_
_entity_poly.entity_id
_entity_poly.type
_entity_poly.pdbx_seq_one_letter_code
_entity_poly.pdbx_strand_id
1 'polypeptide(L)'
;MIDLPIDLGAWHAEPQPDAEARLASLRTASAWQDRLEGLRLRLMLGLPSDMQREVLWNEAENELQRAAVELITGQVMLARRLKGAWTWLDAAEKRLAQHLPGVDYIKVLRRHAVLRAPRLFDVARPMRSLSDLRAIATATTQLEGLQRKDYNQDARDTLG
;
A
#
# COMPACT_ATOMS: atom_id res chain seq x y z
N MET A 1 10.52 -20.23 -15.47
CA MET A 1 9.81 -18.94 -15.39
C MET A 1 8.75 -19.12 -14.33
N ILE A 2 8.95 -18.55 -13.14
CA ILE A 2 7.96 -18.66 -12.06
C ILE A 2 6.81 -17.76 -12.48
N ASP A 3 5.67 -18.36 -12.81
CA ASP A 3 4.48 -17.62 -13.20
C ASP A 3 3.97 -16.89 -11.96
N LEU A 4 4.36 -15.63 -11.82
CA LEU A 4 3.98 -14.84 -10.66
C LEU A 4 2.54 -14.41 -10.86
N PRO A 5 1.65 -14.80 -9.93
CA PRO A 5 0.22 -14.63 -10.13
C PRO A 5 -0.28 -13.20 -10.07
N ILE A 6 0.57 -12.24 -9.69
CA ILE A 6 0.25 -10.83 -9.63
C ILE A 6 1.42 -9.99 -10.15
N ASP A 7 1.12 -8.85 -10.75
CA ASP A 7 2.12 -7.82 -11.03
C ASP A 7 2.56 -7.15 -9.73
N LEU A 8 3.73 -7.53 -9.22
CA LEU A 8 4.30 -6.99 -7.98
C LEU A 8 4.68 -5.51 -8.09
N GLY A 9 4.80 -4.96 -9.31
CA GLY A 9 5.01 -3.54 -9.57
C GLY A 9 3.71 -2.72 -9.51
N ALA A 10 2.56 -3.36 -9.71
CA ALA A 10 1.26 -2.69 -9.80
C ALA A 10 0.76 -2.13 -8.47
N TRP A 11 -0.31 -1.33 -8.55
CA TRP A 11 -1.09 -0.86 -7.41
C TRP A 11 -2.35 -1.70 -7.32
N HIS A 12 -2.54 -2.41 -6.21
CA HIS A 12 -3.64 -3.36 -6.00
C HIS A 12 -4.75 -2.79 -5.11
N ALA A 13 -4.56 -1.59 -4.58
CA ALA A 13 -5.48 -0.96 -3.64
C ALA A 13 -6.40 0.08 -4.30
N GLU A 14 -6.78 -0.12 -5.57
CA GLU A 14 -7.83 0.70 -6.18
C GLU A 14 -9.20 0.36 -5.56
N PRO A 15 -10.00 1.36 -5.15
CA PRO A 15 -11.35 1.13 -4.64
C PRO A 15 -12.20 0.35 -5.64
N GLN A 16 -12.86 -0.70 -5.15
CA GLN A 16 -13.66 -1.58 -6.00
C GLN A 16 -15.15 -1.53 -5.58
N PRO A 17 -16.04 -0.99 -6.43
CA PRO A 17 -17.47 -0.84 -6.11
C PRO A 17 -18.21 -2.17 -5.88
N ASP A 18 -17.80 -3.24 -6.55
CA ASP A 18 -18.42 -4.57 -6.49
C ASP A 18 -17.65 -5.55 -5.59
N ALA A 19 -16.82 -5.04 -4.66
CA ALA A 19 -15.93 -5.84 -3.83
C ALA A 19 -16.66 -6.95 -3.03
N GLU A 20 -17.87 -6.68 -2.54
CA GLU A 20 -18.67 -7.66 -1.80
C GLU A 20 -19.14 -8.82 -2.68
N ALA A 21 -19.67 -8.51 -3.87
CA ALA A 21 -20.12 -9.52 -4.83
C ALA A 21 -18.93 -10.35 -5.33
N ARG A 22 -17.80 -9.70 -5.61
CA ARG A 22 -16.57 -10.40 -6.00
C ARG A 22 -16.06 -11.30 -4.88
N LEU A 23 -16.03 -10.82 -3.63
CA LEU A 23 -15.61 -11.64 -2.49
C LEU A 23 -16.53 -12.85 -2.30
N ALA A 24 -17.84 -12.68 -2.48
CA ALA A 24 -18.80 -13.78 -2.41
C ALA A 24 -18.52 -14.87 -3.46
N SER A 25 -18.09 -14.49 -4.67
CA SER A 25 -17.72 -15.44 -5.73
C SER A 25 -16.46 -16.27 -5.42
N LEU A 26 -15.64 -15.84 -4.45
CA LEU A 26 -14.37 -16.48 -4.09
C LEU A 26 -14.46 -17.40 -2.87
N ARG A 27 -15.65 -17.60 -2.29
CA ARG A 27 -15.82 -18.33 -1.01
C ARG A 27 -15.30 -19.77 -1.04
N THR A 28 -15.32 -20.42 -2.21
CA THR A 28 -14.89 -21.82 -2.39
C THR A 28 -13.56 -21.93 -3.13
N ALA A 29 -12.87 -20.81 -3.35
CA ALA A 29 -11.66 -20.82 -4.15
C ALA A 29 -10.48 -21.43 -3.36
N SER A 30 -9.80 -22.39 -3.98
CA SER A 30 -8.63 -23.08 -3.42
C SER A 30 -7.31 -22.59 -4.03
N ALA A 31 -7.37 -22.02 -5.24
CA ALA A 31 -6.20 -21.44 -5.89
C ALA A 31 -5.61 -20.31 -5.02
N TRP A 32 -4.29 -20.28 -4.91
CA TRP A 32 -3.58 -19.28 -4.11
C TRP A 32 -3.94 -17.85 -4.52
N GLN A 33 -4.07 -17.60 -5.82
CA GLN A 33 -4.41 -16.31 -6.41
C GLN A 33 -5.76 -15.79 -5.96
N ASP A 34 -6.77 -16.66 -6.01
CA ASP A 34 -8.12 -16.32 -5.60
C ASP A 34 -8.20 -16.08 -4.08
N ARG A 35 -7.41 -16.82 -3.30
CA ARG A 35 -7.34 -16.61 -1.85
C ARG A 35 -6.63 -15.29 -1.49
N LEU A 36 -5.60 -14.91 -2.25
CA LEU A 36 -4.92 -13.62 -2.14
C LEU A 36 -5.85 -12.46 -2.53
N GLU A 37 -6.61 -12.63 -3.61
CA GLU A 37 -7.66 -11.69 -4.03
C GLU A 37 -8.76 -11.57 -2.95
N GLY A 38 -9.17 -12.69 -2.37
CA GLY A 38 -10.09 -12.72 -1.23
C GLY A 38 -9.56 -11.93 -0.04
N LEU A 39 -8.27 -12.06 0.30
CA LEU A 39 -7.62 -11.25 1.32
C LEU A 39 -7.68 -9.75 0.97
N ARG A 40 -7.32 -9.37 -0.26
CA ARG A 40 -7.36 -7.99 -0.74
C ARG A 40 -8.74 -7.36 -0.54
N LEU A 41 -9.79 -8.05 -0.99
CA LEU A 41 -11.17 -7.57 -0.90
C LEU A 41 -11.66 -7.47 0.54
N ARG A 42 -11.33 -8.44 1.41
CA ARG A 42 -11.68 -8.35 2.83
C ARG A 42 -11.03 -7.15 3.52
N LEU A 43 -9.74 -6.89 3.24
CA LEU A 43 -9.03 -5.73 3.77
C LEU A 43 -9.67 -4.41 3.31
N MET A 44 -10.08 -4.34 2.02
CA MET A 44 -10.78 -3.18 1.46
C MET A 44 -12.11 -2.92 2.16
N LEU A 45 -12.88 -3.97 2.39
CA LEU A 45 -14.18 -3.92 3.10
C LEU A 45 -14.02 -3.74 4.62
N GLY A 46 -12.80 -3.83 5.16
CA GLY A 46 -12.54 -3.75 6.59
C GLY A 46 -13.04 -4.94 7.39
N LEU A 47 -13.15 -6.08 6.75
CA LEU A 47 -13.51 -7.33 7.40
C LEU A 47 -12.29 -7.92 8.14
N PRO A 48 -12.50 -8.70 9.21
CA PRO A 48 -11.42 -9.39 9.91
C PRO A 48 -10.58 -10.23 8.93
N SER A 49 -9.28 -9.99 8.89
CA SER A 49 -8.40 -10.56 7.85
C SER A 49 -7.08 -11.09 8.39
N ASP A 50 -6.79 -10.93 9.70
CA ASP A 50 -5.49 -11.25 10.28
C ASP A 50 -5.17 -12.74 10.16
N MET A 51 -6.09 -13.61 10.58
CA MET A 51 -5.93 -15.07 10.46
C MET A 51 -5.74 -15.52 9.00
N GLN A 52 -6.51 -14.97 8.05
CA GLN A 52 -6.37 -15.32 6.64
C GLN A 52 -5.03 -14.85 6.06
N ARG A 53 -4.58 -13.66 6.46
CA ARG A 53 -3.26 -13.13 6.09
C ARG A 53 -2.15 -14.01 6.62
N GLU A 54 -2.22 -14.44 7.88
CA GLU A 54 -1.24 -15.34 8.49
C GLU A 54 -1.22 -16.72 7.85
N VAL A 55 -2.38 -17.31 7.57
CA VAL A 55 -2.48 -18.59 6.86
C VAL A 55 -1.84 -18.50 5.50
N LEU A 56 -2.21 -17.50 4.70
CA LEU A 56 -1.57 -17.27 3.40
C LEU A 56 -0.07 -17.13 3.58
N TRP A 57 0.38 -16.19 4.41
CA TRP A 57 1.79 -15.94 4.65
C TRP A 57 2.61 -17.22 4.98
N ASN A 58 2.07 -18.11 5.81
CA ASN A 58 2.72 -19.37 6.18
C ASN A 58 2.67 -20.44 5.08
N GLU A 59 1.62 -20.46 4.26
CA GLU A 59 1.47 -21.36 3.12
C GLU A 59 2.24 -20.92 1.86
N ALA A 60 2.79 -19.70 1.86
CA ALA A 60 3.54 -19.17 0.73
C ALA A 60 4.81 -20.00 0.45
N GLU A 61 4.93 -20.49 -0.78
CA GLU A 61 5.98 -21.41 -1.24
C GLU A 61 7.32 -20.71 -1.51
N ASN A 62 7.30 -19.39 -1.68
CA ASN A 62 8.48 -18.60 -2.03
C ASN A 62 8.37 -17.14 -1.56
N GLU A 63 9.51 -16.44 -1.60
CA GLU A 63 9.64 -15.04 -1.17
C GLU A 63 8.78 -14.06 -1.98
N LEU A 64 8.35 -14.42 -3.18
CA LEU A 64 7.54 -13.56 -4.04
C LEU A 64 6.05 -13.63 -3.70
N GLN A 65 5.53 -14.83 -3.43
CA GLN A 65 4.17 -15.01 -2.88
C GLN A 65 4.06 -14.33 -1.51
N ARG A 66 5.12 -14.46 -0.73
CA ARG A 66 5.33 -13.75 0.51
C ARG A 66 5.24 -12.23 0.32
N ALA A 67 6.07 -11.65 -0.55
CA ALA A 67 6.03 -10.23 -0.85
C ALA A 67 4.66 -9.77 -1.36
N ALA A 68 3.92 -10.61 -2.10
CA ALA A 68 2.57 -10.31 -2.56
C ALA A 68 1.58 -10.07 -1.41
N VAL A 69 1.62 -10.90 -0.37
CA VAL A 69 0.77 -10.76 0.83
C VAL A 69 1.09 -9.46 1.56
N GLU A 70 2.39 -9.19 1.78
CA GLU A 70 2.87 -7.98 2.46
C GLU A 70 2.50 -6.72 1.66
N LEU A 71 2.71 -6.74 0.34
CA LEU A 71 2.45 -5.61 -0.55
C LEU A 71 0.95 -5.28 -0.62
N ILE A 72 0.08 -6.27 -0.82
CA ILE A 72 -1.38 -6.06 -0.84
C ILE A 72 -1.86 -5.51 0.50
N THR A 73 -1.38 -6.08 1.61
CA THR A 73 -1.73 -5.61 2.96
C THR A 73 -1.34 -4.16 3.15
N GLY A 74 -0.08 -3.82 2.87
CA GLY A 74 0.45 -2.48 3.01
C GLY A 74 -0.26 -1.46 2.10
N GLN A 75 -0.51 -1.80 0.84
CA GLN A 75 -1.17 -0.91 -0.11
C GLN A 75 -2.62 -0.62 0.30
N VAL A 76 -3.39 -1.63 0.72
CA VAL A 76 -4.77 -1.42 1.17
C VAL A 76 -4.80 -0.62 2.47
N MET A 77 -3.91 -0.91 3.44
CA MET A 77 -3.79 -0.09 4.64
C MET A 77 -3.44 1.36 4.31
N LEU A 78 -2.53 1.59 3.36
CA LEU A 78 -2.14 2.92 2.91
C LEU A 78 -3.30 3.65 2.21
N ALA A 79 -4.07 2.97 1.37
CA ALA A 79 -5.26 3.50 0.73
C ALA A 79 -6.35 3.90 1.75
N ARG A 80 -6.41 3.22 2.89
CA ARG A 80 -7.24 3.59 4.05
C ARG A 80 -6.55 4.56 5.02
N ARG A 81 -5.34 5.02 4.67
CA ARG A 81 -4.49 5.90 5.47
C ARG A 81 -4.30 5.41 6.91
N LEU A 82 -4.13 4.10 7.08
CA LEU A 82 -4.00 3.42 8.36
C LEU A 82 -2.53 3.33 8.78
N LYS A 83 -2.24 3.57 10.06
CA LYS A 83 -0.91 3.36 10.64
C LYS A 83 -0.50 1.89 10.55
N GLY A 84 0.81 1.65 10.43
CA GLY A 84 1.37 0.31 10.21
C GLY A 84 1.43 -0.10 8.74
N ALA A 85 0.83 0.66 7.81
CA ALA A 85 0.95 0.40 6.37
C ALA A 85 2.41 0.29 5.91
N TRP A 86 3.27 1.19 6.38
CA TRP A 86 4.69 1.23 6.03
C TRP A 86 5.48 0.02 6.54
N THR A 87 5.10 -0.57 7.68
CA THR A 87 5.76 -1.79 8.16
C THR A 87 5.63 -2.93 7.14
N TRP A 88 4.45 -3.06 6.53
CA TRP A 88 4.19 -4.05 5.50
C TRP A 88 4.85 -3.70 4.16
N LEU A 89 4.77 -2.43 3.73
CA LEU A 89 5.37 -1.99 2.47
C LEU A 89 6.90 -2.10 2.49
N ASP A 90 7.55 -1.71 3.60
CA ASP A 90 9.00 -1.80 3.75
C ASP A 90 9.47 -3.27 3.83
N ALA A 91 8.66 -4.17 4.41
CA ALA A 91 8.94 -5.61 4.39
C ALA A 91 8.86 -6.18 2.97
N ALA A 92 7.80 -5.84 2.23
CA ALA A 92 7.63 -6.25 0.85
C ALA A 92 8.78 -5.73 -0.04
N GLU A 93 9.16 -4.46 0.09
CA GLU A 93 10.28 -3.87 -0.66
C GLU A 93 11.59 -4.63 -0.44
N LYS A 94 11.91 -4.97 0.82
CA LYS A 94 13.13 -5.73 1.15
C LYS A 94 13.16 -7.10 0.45
N ARG A 95 12.03 -7.80 0.39
CA ARG A 95 11.93 -9.09 -0.32
C ARG A 95 12.01 -8.91 -1.82
N LEU A 96 11.34 -7.90 -2.36
CA LEU A 96 11.30 -7.63 -3.79
C LEU A 96 12.63 -7.16 -4.38
N ALA A 97 13.50 -6.53 -3.56
CA ALA A 97 14.78 -5.98 -3.99
C ALA A 97 15.68 -6.99 -4.72
N GLN A 98 15.57 -8.28 -4.39
CA GLN A 98 16.37 -9.35 -4.99
C GLN A 98 15.72 -10.02 -6.21
N HIS A 99 14.46 -9.68 -6.51
CA HIS A 99 13.62 -10.45 -7.43
C HIS A 99 12.93 -9.64 -8.53
N LEU A 100 12.71 -8.34 -8.34
CA LEU A 100 12.12 -7.49 -9.38
C LEU A 100 13.17 -6.99 -10.36
N PRO A 101 12.86 -6.92 -11.67
CA PRO A 101 13.66 -6.18 -12.63
C PRO A 101 13.86 -4.72 -12.17
N GLY A 102 15.04 -4.16 -12.40
CA GLY A 102 15.41 -2.84 -11.87
C GLY A 102 14.41 -1.72 -12.19
N VAL A 103 13.78 -1.75 -13.37
CA VAL A 103 12.77 -0.75 -13.77
C VAL A 103 11.52 -0.82 -12.90
N ASP A 104 10.97 -2.00 -12.66
CA ASP A 104 9.73 -2.16 -11.89
C ASP A 104 9.97 -1.93 -10.40
N TYR A 105 11.12 -2.37 -9.88
CA TYR A 105 11.55 -2.04 -8.53
C TYR A 105 11.65 -0.52 -8.31
N ILE A 106 12.26 0.22 -9.25
CA ILE A 106 12.35 1.68 -9.19
C ILE A 106 10.96 2.34 -9.23
N LYS A 107 10.02 1.82 -10.04
CA LYS A 107 8.64 2.34 -10.06
C LYS A 107 7.97 2.21 -8.69
N VAL A 108 8.12 1.05 -8.03
CA VAL A 108 7.59 0.82 -6.69
C VAL A 108 8.20 1.80 -5.69
N LEU A 109 9.53 1.90 -5.65
CA LEU A 109 10.24 2.80 -4.73
C LEU A 109 9.82 4.27 -4.92
N ARG A 110 9.75 4.75 -6.17
CA ARG A 110 9.34 6.13 -6.46
C ARG A 110 7.92 6.40 -5.99
N ARG A 111 6.99 5.47 -6.24
CA ARG A 111 5.61 5.58 -5.77
C ARG A 111 5.57 5.64 -4.24
N HIS A 112 6.26 4.74 -3.56
CA HIS A 112 6.24 4.68 -2.10
C HIS A 112 6.89 5.91 -1.47
N ALA A 113 7.99 6.41 -2.04
CA ALA A 113 8.62 7.65 -1.60
C ALA A 113 7.65 8.85 -1.65
N VAL A 114 6.92 9.02 -2.76
CA VAL A 114 5.90 10.08 -2.88
C VAL A 114 4.78 9.89 -1.85
N LEU A 115 4.32 8.65 -1.66
CA LEU A 115 3.20 8.34 -0.79
C LEU A 115 3.53 8.38 0.71
N ARG A 116 4.78 8.65 1.12
CA ARG A 116 5.16 8.79 2.54
C ARG A 116 4.71 10.11 3.19
N ALA A 117 4.43 11.15 2.39
CA ALA A 117 4.03 12.46 2.92
C ALA A 117 2.63 12.51 3.60
N PRO A 118 1.57 11.88 3.06
CA PRO A 118 0.25 11.88 3.68
C PRO A 118 0.25 11.37 5.14
N ARG A 119 -0.46 12.09 6.02
CA ARG A 119 -0.72 11.64 7.39
C ARG A 119 -1.52 10.34 7.43
N LEU A 120 -1.06 9.40 8.27
CA LEU A 120 -1.75 8.16 8.63
C LEU A 120 -2.45 8.27 9.99
N PHE A 121 -3.45 7.42 10.22
CA PHE A 121 -4.32 7.43 11.41
C PHE A 121 -4.39 6.06 12.08
N ASP A 122 -4.72 6.03 13.37
CA ASP A 122 -4.95 4.78 14.13
C ASP A 122 -6.24 4.07 13.72
N VAL A 123 -7.23 4.84 13.22
CA VAL A 123 -8.51 4.32 12.73
C VAL A 123 -8.56 4.45 11.21
N ALA A 124 -9.02 3.38 10.55
CA ALA A 124 -9.09 3.33 9.11
C ALA A 124 -10.04 4.38 8.54
N ARG A 125 -9.59 5.08 7.49
CA ARG A 125 -10.40 6.03 6.72
C ARG A 125 -11.04 5.34 5.50
N PRO A 126 -12.02 5.99 4.84
CA PRO A 126 -12.50 5.53 3.54
C PRO A 126 -11.33 5.34 2.56
N MET A 127 -11.42 4.28 1.75
CA MET A 127 -10.43 3.98 0.71
C MET A 127 -10.27 5.14 -0.26
N ARG A 128 -9.03 5.41 -0.65
CA ARG A 128 -8.67 6.39 -1.68
C ARG A 128 -7.94 5.71 -2.82
N SER A 129 -8.21 6.16 -4.04
CA SER A 129 -7.46 5.73 -5.23
C SER A 129 -6.00 6.19 -5.16
N LEU A 130 -5.15 5.60 -6.00
CA LEU A 130 -3.76 6.05 -6.09
C LEU A 130 -3.65 7.52 -6.51
N SER A 131 -4.54 7.98 -7.41
CA SER A 131 -4.57 9.37 -7.86
C SER A 131 -4.86 10.34 -6.71
N ASP A 132 -5.84 10.01 -5.87
CA ASP A 132 -6.23 10.81 -4.71
C ASP A 132 -5.09 10.88 -3.69
N LEU A 133 -4.44 9.74 -3.40
CA LEU A 133 -3.33 9.69 -2.46
C LEU A 133 -2.13 10.53 -2.95
N ARG A 134 -1.85 10.50 -4.25
CA ARG A 134 -0.82 11.35 -4.86
C ARG A 134 -1.17 12.83 -4.75
N ALA A 135 -2.42 13.20 -5.00
CA ALA A 135 -2.88 14.58 -4.85
C ALA A 135 -2.74 15.06 -3.39
N ILE A 136 -3.11 14.23 -2.42
CA ILE A 136 -2.92 14.52 -0.98
C ILE A 136 -1.43 14.68 -0.63
N ALA A 137 -0.58 13.80 -1.16
CA ALA A 137 0.87 13.87 -0.93
C ALA A 137 1.45 15.18 -1.47
N THR A 138 1.12 15.54 -2.71
CA THR A 138 1.56 16.80 -3.33
C THR A 138 1.10 18.01 -2.52
N ALA A 139 -0.16 18.05 -2.10
CA ALA A 139 -0.70 19.14 -1.29
C ALA A 139 0.03 19.25 0.07
N THR A 140 0.36 18.11 0.69
CA THR A 140 1.08 18.07 1.97
C THR A 140 2.50 18.63 1.81
N THR A 141 3.25 18.18 0.80
CA THR A 141 4.60 18.69 0.52
C THR A 141 4.62 20.18 0.18
N GLN A 142 3.61 20.67 -0.56
CA GLN A 142 3.49 22.10 -0.86
C GLN A 142 3.29 22.94 0.41
N LEU A 143 2.38 22.52 1.30
CA LEU A 143 2.13 23.22 2.56
C LEU A 143 3.35 23.23 3.48
N GLU A 144 4.06 22.10 3.60
CA GLU A 144 5.32 22.03 4.36
C GLU A 144 6.40 22.94 3.75
N GLY A 145 6.46 23.02 2.42
CA GLY A 145 7.38 23.91 1.72
C GLY A 145 7.08 25.40 1.92
N LEU A 146 5.80 25.77 2.05
CA LEU A 146 5.37 27.13 2.34
C LEU A 146 5.68 27.52 3.80
N GLN A 147 5.35 26.67 4.77
CA GLN A 147 5.65 26.92 6.19
C GLN A 147 7.15 27.14 6.46
N ARG A 148 8.03 26.42 5.75
CA ARG A 148 9.49 26.61 5.86
C ARG A 148 9.99 27.93 5.27
N LYS A 149 9.27 28.53 4.31
CA LYS A 149 9.62 29.83 3.74
C LYS A 149 9.23 30.96 4.69
N ASP A 150 8.02 30.91 5.25
CA ASP A 150 7.51 31.92 6.17
C ASP A 150 8.37 32.00 7.45
N TYR A 151 8.73 30.84 8.03
CA TYR A 151 9.60 30.79 9.22
C TYR A 151 11.01 31.38 8.98
N ASN A 152 11.55 31.25 7.77
CA ASN A 152 12.86 31.81 7.41
C ASN A 152 12.81 33.32 7.08
N GLN A 153 11.65 33.86 6.71
CA GLN A 153 11.46 35.30 6.55
C GLN A 153 11.28 35.98 7.90
N ASP A 154 10.43 35.45 8.77
CA ASP A 154 10.22 36.00 10.12
C ASP A 154 11.51 36.01 10.96
N ALA A 155 12.35 34.98 10.86
CA ALA A 155 13.63 34.92 11.58
C ALA A 155 14.67 35.97 11.11
N ARG A 156 14.52 36.52 9.90
CA ARG A 156 15.39 37.58 9.37
C ARG A 156 14.91 38.97 9.77
N ASP A 157 13.60 39.15 9.94
CA ASP A 157 13.00 40.45 10.29
C ASP A 157 13.11 40.78 11.78
N THR A 158 13.41 39.80 12.65
CA THR A 158 13.63 40.02 14.09
C THR A 158 15.08 40.39 14.47
N LEU A 159 15.97 40.62 13.50
CA LEU A 159 17.37 41.01 13.74
C LEU A 159 17.68 42.46 13.32
N GLY A 160 16.66 43.30 13.13
CA GLY A 160 16.77 44.73 12.81
C GLY A 160 16.63 45.66 14.01
#